data_AF-A0A4Y2EU74-F1
#
_entry.id   AF-A0A4Y2EU74-F1
#
_cell.length_a   1.000
_cell.length_b   1.000
_cell.length_c   1.000
_cell.angle_alpha   90.00
_cell.angle_beta   90.00
_cell.angle_gamma   90.00
#
_symmetry.space_group_name_H-M   'P 1'
#
loop_
_entity.id
_entity.type
_entity.pdbx_description
1 polymer ?
#
loop_
_entity_poly.entity_id
_entity_poly.type
_entity_poly.pdbx_seq_one_letter_code
_entity_poly.pdbx_strand_id
1 'polypeptide(L)'
;MVSNNSIDTDVKDVTAVLIAAADRSIPKSSNTFKKQRKVWWHSDCHEAKKKQRKVWWHSDCHEAKKKQRKVWTRFCYSPSTANLICYKQAKVNSRTIHRRSKRESWGKYISSINSTISSKKLWERVKKNCGISRSSNIRILYNNGIPVKSLQNCKLHCFRISPHHKKQ
;
A
#
# COMPACT_ATOMS: atom_id res chain seq x y z
N MET A 1 29.54 24.59 35.52
CA MET A 1 30.51 23.92 34.63
C MET A 1 29.81 23.66 33.31
N VAL A 2 30.08 24.48 32.29
CA VAL A 2 29.45 24.33 30.96
C VAL A 2 30.17 23.19 30.24
N SER A 3 29.46 22.09 30.01
CA SER A 3 29.98 20.97 29.24
C SER A 3 30.13 21.41 27.77
N ASN A 4 31.36 21.72 27.37
CA ASN A 4 31.72 21.90 25.96
C ASN A 4 31.65 20.54 25.27
N ASN A 5 30.44 20.07 24.97
CA ASN A 5 30.27 19.02 24.00
C ASN A 5 30.80 19.57 22.67
N SER A 6 31.90 18.99 22.20
CA SER A 6 32.53 19.39 20.95
C SER A 6 31.48 19.34 19.85
N ILE A 7 31.38 20.39 19.04
CA ILE A 7 30.47 20.48 17.88
C ILE A 7 30.64 19.24 16.99
N ASP A 8 31.87 18.70 16.93
CA ASP A 8 32.20 17.47 16.22
C ASP A 8 31.43 16.25 16.74
N THR A 9 31.21 16.15 18.05
CA THR A 9 30.40 15.10 18.68
C THR A 9 28.94 15.22 18.28
N ASP A 10 28.38 16.43 18.28
CA ASP A 10 26.99 16.66 17.87
C ASP A 10 26.77 16.37 16.38
N VAL A 11 27.73 16.73 15.52
CA VAL A 11 27.70 16.43 14.08
C VAL A 11 27.77 14.93 13.84
N LYS A 12 28.61 14.21 14.59
CA LYS A 12 28.70 12.74 14.53
C LYS A 12 27.40 12.07 14.95
N ASP A 13 26.76 12.55 16.01
CA ASP A 13 25.48 12.03 16.50
C ASP A 13 24.36 12.23 15.47
N VAL A 14 24.26 13.41 14.88
CA VAL A 14 23.25 13.70 13.83
C VAL A 14 23.49 12.81 12.61
N THR A 15 24.74 12.66 12.20
CA THR A 15 25.11 11.83 11.04
C THR A 15 24.79 10.35 11.29
N ALA A 16 25.09 9.85 12.49
CA ALA A 16 24.77 8.47 12.89
C ALA A 16 23.25 8.21 12.89
N VAL A 17 22.44 9.16 13.36
CA VAL A 17 20.98 9.06 13.34
C VAL A 17 20.44 9.05 11.91
N LEU A 18 20.98 9.88 11.02
CA LEU A 18 20.57 9.93 9.61
C LEU A 18 20.90 8.62 8.88
N ILE A 19 22.10 8.07 9.08
CA ILE A 19 22.50 6.79 8.48
C ILE A 19 21.63 5.65 9.03
N ALA A 20 21.40 5.59 10.34
CA ALA A 20 20.54 4.59 10.95
C ALA A 20 19.08 4.70 10.46
N ALA A 21 18.59 5.92 10.24
CA ALA A 21 17.26 6.15 9.67
C ALA A 21 17.20 5.72 8.20
N ALA A 22 18.23 6.01 7.40
CA ALA A 22 18.32 5.59 6.01
C ALA A 22 18.36 4.06 5.88
N ASP A 23 19.20 3.39 6.66
CA ASP A 23 19.34 1.92 6.64
C ASP A 23 18.07 1.19 7.07
N ARG A 24 17.29 1.77 7.98
CA ARG A 24 15.98 1.22 8.40
C ARG A 24 14.85 1.53 7.40
N SER A 25 14.99 2.61 6.63
CA SER A 25 13.96 3.08 5.69
C SER A 25 14.13 2.47 4.29
N ILE A 26 15.37 2.21 3.88
CA ILE A 26 15.71 1.62 2.60
C ILE A 26 15.85 0.10 2.81
N PRO A 27 14.90 -0.72 2.33
CA PRO A 27 14.99 -2.15 2.53
C PRO A 27 16.16 -2.73 1.73
N LYS A 28 17.22 -3.20 2.42
CA LYS A 28 18.39 -3.88 1.83
C LYS A 28 18.07 -5.29 1.27
N SER A 29 16.81 -5.71 1.29
CA SER A 29 16.35 -6.98 0.72
C SER A 29 15.12 -6.73 -0.17
N SER A 30 14.96 -7.58 -1.19
CA SER A 30 14.03 -7.45 -2.32
C SER A 30 12.68 -6.84 -1.96
N ASN A 31 12.14 -6.07 -2.90
CA ASN A 31 11.00 -5.15 -2.87
C ASN A 31 9.62 -5.71 -2.41
N THR A 32 9.59 -6.58 -1.41
CA THR A 32 8.40 -7.26 -0.93
C THR A 32 8.01 -6.68 0.43
N PHE A 33 7.35 -5.52 0.41
CA PHE A 33 6.74 -4.96 1.61
C PHE A 33 5.80 -6.01 2.25
N LYS A 34 6.14 -6.49 3.47
CA LYS A 34 5.25 -7.35 4.26
C LYS A 34 3.95 -6.59 4.51
N LYS A 35 2.86 -7.02 3.86
CA LYS A 35 1.52 -6.48 4.14
C LYS A 35 1.19 -6.73 5.60
N GLN A 36 1.09 -5.67 6.39
CA GLN A 36 0.56 -5.75 7.74
C GLN A 36 -0.83 -6.39 7.71
N ARG A 37 -1.01 -7.48 8.45
CA ARG A 37 -2.32 -8.13 8.64
C ARG A 37 -3.17 -7.15 9.43
N LYS A 38 -4.27 -6.68 8.82
CA LYS A 38 -5.22 -5.77 9.50
C LYS A 38 -6.14 -6.60 10.39
N VAL A 39 -6.22 -6.21 11.65
CA VAL A 39 -6.80 -7.01 12.75
C VAL A 39 -8.33 -7.03 12.75
N TRP A 40 -9.02 -6.12 12.04
CA TRP A 40 -10.49 -6.19 11.98
C TRP A 40 -11.05 -5.38 10.80
N TRP A 41 -11.87 -5.96 9.93
CA TRP A 41 -12.58 -5.23 8.85
C TRP A 41 -13.93 -5.87 8.54
N HIS A 42 -15.04 -5.13 8.73
CA HIS A 42 -16.31 -5.40 8.05
C HIS A 42 -16.08 -5.43 6.53
N SER A 43 -16.66 -6.43 5.86
CA SER A 43 -16.51 -6.66 4.41
C SER A 43 -16.82 -5.40 3.59
N ASP A 44 -17.82 -4.64 4.02
CA ASP A 44 -18.34 -3.45 3.35
C ASP A 44 -17.31 -2.32 3.30
N CYS A 45 -16.54 -2.15 4.37
CA CYS A 45 -15.53 -1.09 4.43
C CYS A 45 -14.33 -1.46 3.53
N HIS A 46 -13.99 -2.74 3.39
CA HIS A 46 -12.92 -3.21 2.49
C HIS A 46 -13.32 -3.07 1.01
N GLU A 47 -14.60 -3.33 0.69
CA GLU A 47 -15.16 -3.05 -0.63
C GLU A 47 -15.22 -1.56 -0.92
N ALA A 48 -15.70 -0.74 0.02
CA ALA A 48 -15.72 0.72 -0.11
C ALA A 48 -14.31 1.28 -0.35
N LYS A 49 -13.31 0.81 0.40
CA LYS A 49 -11.91 1.24 0.22
C LYS A 49 -11.32 0.77 -1.12
N LYS A 50 -11.76 -0.36 -1.67
CA LYS A 50 -11.36 -0.82 -3.02
C LYS A 50 -12.02 0.01 -4.11
N LYS A 51 -13.31 0.31 -3.98
CA LYS A 51 -14.04 1.24 -4.85
C LYS A 51 -13.35 2.61 -4.87
N GLN A 52 -12.95 3.13 -3.71
CA GLN A 52 -12.20 4.38 -3.60
C GLN A 52 -10.78 4.34 -4.23
N ARG A 53 -10.13 3.17 -4.24
CA ARG A 53 -8.73 3.03 -4.72
C ARG A 53 -8.60 2.96 -6.23
N LYS A 54 -9.67 2.63 -6.97
CA LYS A 54 -9.62 2.41 -8.41
C LYS A 54 -10.85 3.06 -9.06
N VAL A 55 -10.61 4.15 -9.79
CA VAL A 55 -11.67 4.95 -10.44
C VAL A 55 -12.46 4.12 -11.47
N TRP A 56 -11.85 3.08 -12.03
CA TRP A 56 -12.44 2.15 -12.99
C TRP A 56 -13.15 0.94 -12.34
N TRP A 57 -13.31 0.90 -11.01
CA TRP A 57 -13.92 -0.26 -10.35
C TRP A 57 -15.45 -0.13 -10.25
N HIS A 58 -16.17 -0.75 -11.19
CA HIS A 58 -17.64 -0.76 -11.27
C HIS A 58 -18.29 -2.03 -10.66
N SER A 59 -19.63 -2.05 -10.51
CA SER A 59 -20.40 -3.22 -10.06
C SER A 59 -20.09 -4.47 -10.89
N ASP A 60 -19.94 -4.32 -12.20
CA ASP A 60 -19.75 -5.45 -13.12
C ASP A 60 -18.38 -6.11 -12.92
N CYS A 61 -17.35 -5.31 -12.62
CA CYS A 61 -16.03 -5.83 -12.23
C CYS A 61 -16.12 -6.66 -10.94
N HIS A 62 -16.91 -6.18 -9.99
CA HIS A 62 -17.15 -6.89 -8.74
C HIS A 62 -17.89 -8.21 -8.97
N GLU A 63 -19.00 -8.17 -9.71
CA GLU A 63 -19.82 -9.33 -10.01
C GLU A 63 -19.06 -10.38 -10.81
N ALA A 64 -18.33 -9.97 -11.85
CA ALA A 64 -17.51 -10.88 -12.65
C ALA A 64 -16.43 -11.57 -11.81
N LYS A 65 -15.82 -10.84 -10.87
CA LYS A 65 -14.85 -11.42 -9.93
C LYS A 65 -15.50 -12.34 -8.90
N LYS A 66 -16.72 -12.02 -8.44
CA LYS A 66 -17.53 -12.89 -7.56
C LYS A 66 -17.89 -14.19 -8.27
N LYS A 67 -18.36 -14.12 -9.52
CA LYS A 67 -18.63 -15.29 -10.37
C LYS A 67 -17.38 -16.14 -10.58
N GLN A 68 -16.25 -15.53 -10.94
CA GLN A 68 -14.97 -16.23 -11.08
C GLN A 68 -14.59 -16.99 -9.79
N ARG A 69 -14.74 -16.35 -8.63
CA ARG A 69 -14.45 -16.99 -7.32
C ARG A 69 -15.38 -18.15 -7.03
N LYS A 70 -16.68 -18.01 -7.27
CA LYS A 70 -17.65 -19.10 -7.07
C LYS A 70 -17.27 -20.34 -7.89
N VAL A 71 -16.96 -20.15 -9.17
CA VAL A 71 -16.59 -21.26 -10.06
C VAL A 71 -15.21 -21.85 -9.68
N TRP A 72 -14.25 -21.01 -9.28
CA TRP A 72 -12.98 -21.48 -8.73
C TRP A 72 -13.17 -22.35 -7.49
N THR A 73 -13.99 -21.89 -6.55
CA THR A 73 -14.32 -22.63 -5.34
C THR A 73 -14.96 -23.98 -5.68
N ARG A 74 -15.93 -24.01 -6.61
CA ARG A 74 -16.54 -25.27 -7.08
C ARG A 74 -15.51 -26.22 -7.70
N PHE A 75 -14.60 -25.69 -8.52
CA PHE A 75 -13.51 -26.48 -9.11
C PHE A 75 -12.54 -27.03 -8.05
N CYS A 76 -12.18 -26.24 -7.04
CA CYS A 76 -11.34 -26.71 -5.92
C CYS A 76 -12.00 -27.82 -5.12
N TYR A 77 -13.31 -27.74 -4.87
CA TYR A 77 -14.04 -28.78 -4.14
C TYR A 77 -14.25 -30.05 -4.98
N SER A 78 -14.43 -29.91 -6.29
CA SER A 78 -14.68 -31.03 -7.19
C SER A 78 -13.90 -30.84 -8.49
N PRO A 79 -12.62 -31.26 -8.52
CA PRO A 79 -11.78 -31.12 -9.70
C PRO A 79 -12.30 -32.01 -10.84
N SER A 80 -13.00 -31.40 -11.80
CA SER A 80 -13.49 -32.06 -13.01
C SER A 80 -13.20 -31.24 -14.25
N THR A 81 -13.15 -31.88 -15.42
CA THR A 81 -12.88 -31.21 -16.70
C THR A 81 -13.94 -30.15 -17.00
N ALA A 82 -15.22 -30.44 -16.75
CA ALA A 82 -16.31 -29.47 -16.90
C ALA A 82 -16.12 -28.26 -15.98
N ASN A 83 -15.79 -28.48 -14.70
CA ASN A 83 -15.55 -27.39 -13.74
C ASN A 83 -14.32 -26.54 -14.12
N LEU A 84 -13.28 -27.17 -14.67
CA LEU A 84 -12.10 -26.45 -15.17
C LEU A 84 -12.44 -25.56 -16.37
N ILE A 85 -13.27 -26.04 -17.32
CA ILE A 85 -13.75 -25.26 -18.47
C ILE A 85 -14.54 -24.05 -17.98
N CYS A 86 -15.52 -24.27 -17.09
CA CYS A 86 -16.31 -23.19 -16.49
C CYS A 86 -15.42 -22.16 -15.79
N TYR A 87 -14.40 -22.60 -15.04
CA TYR A 87 -13.46 -21.68 -14.38
C TYR A 87 -12.66 -20.86 -15.39
N LYS A 88 -12.14 -21.50 -16.46
CA LYS A 88 -11.41 -20.82 -17.53
C LYS A 88 -12.28 -19.77 -18.21
N GLN A 89 -13.53 -20.10 -18.56
CA GLN A 89 -14.49 -19.16 -19.14
C GLN A 89 -14.76 -17.97 -18.21
N ALA A 90 -15.06 -18.23 -16.93
CA ALA A 90 -15.30 -17.18 -15.94
C ALA A 90 -14.06 -16.29 -15.71
N LYS A 91 -12.85 -16.87 -15.76
CA LYS A 91 -11.58 -16.15 -15.67
C LYS A 91 -11.36 -15.23 -16.87
N VAL A 92 -11.63 -15.71 -18.10
CA VAL A 92 -11.54 -14.88 -19.31
C VAL A 92 -12.55 -13.74 -19.25
N ASN A 93 -13.82 -14.04 -18.95
CA ASN A 93 -14.87 -13.03 -18.84
C ASN A 93 -14.51 -11.94 -17.81
N SER A 94 -14.07 -12.34 -16.61
CA SER A 94 -13.61 -11.38 -15.60
C SER A 94 -12.46 -10.50 -16.09
N ARG A 95 -11.48 -11.06 -16.82
CA ARG A 95 -10.38 -10.26 -17.41
C ARG A 95 -10.88 -9.27 -18.45
N THR A 96 -11.81 -9.69 -19.31
CA THR A 96 -12.41 -8.85 -20.36
C THR A 96 -13.14 -7.66 -19.74
N ILE A 97 -14.02 -7.90 -18.76
CA ILE A 97 -14.76 -6.84 -18.06
C ILE A 97 -13.81 -5.85 -17.38
N HIS A 98 -12.79 -6.35 -16.67
CA HIS A 98 -11.79 -5.46 -16.05
C HIS A 98 -11.01 -4.61 -17.07
N ARG A 99 -10.66 -5.18 -18.24
CA ARG A 99 -9.96 -4.44 -19.30
C ARG A 99 -10.86 -3.38 -19.93
N ARG A 100 -12.11 -3.73 -20.22
CA ARG A 100 -13.12 -2.82 -20.77
C ARG A 100 -13.36 -1.64 -19.82
N SER A 101 -13.61 -1.92 -18.55
CA SER A 101 -13.89 -0.88 -17.55
C SER A 101 -12.71 0.08 -17.34
N LYS A 102 -11.47 -0.46 -17.33
CA LYS A 102 -10.25 0.38 -17.35
C LYS A 102 -10.18 1.28 -18.56
N ARG A 103 -10.41 0.73 -19.77
CA ARG A 103 -10.34 1.48 -21.02
C ARG A 103 -11.37 2.59 -21.05
N GLU A 104 -12.62 2.30 -20.70
CA GLU A 104 -13.71 3.27 -20.69
C GLU A 104 -13.47 4.37 -19.66
N SER A 105 -13.07 4.01 -18.44
CA SER A 105 -12.74 4.98 -17.39
C SER A 105 -11.57 5.88 -17.78
N TRP A 106 -10.54 5.30 -18.41
CA TRP A 106 -9.40 6.06 -18.91
C TRP A 106 -9.77 6.98 -20.07
N GLY A 107 -10.55 6.48 -21.05
CA GLY A 107 -11.05 7.29 -22.15
C GLY A 107 -11.85 8.48 -21.66
N LYS A 108 -12.81 8.26 -20.76
CA LYS A 108 -13.58 9.34 -20.11
C LYS A 108 -12.69 10.36 -19.41
N TYR A 109 -11.62 9.91 -18.74
CA TYR A 109 -10.68 10.81 -18.10
C TYR A 109 -9.89 11.64 -19.12
N ILE A 110 -9.33 11.02 -20.15
CA ILE A 110 -8.60 11.73 -21.21
C ILE A 110 -9.50 12.77 -21.89
N SER A 111 -10.75 12.41 -22.22
CA SER A 111 -11.74 13.34 -22.78
C SER A 111 -12.09 14.51 -21.84
N SER A 112 -11.89 14.36 -20.53
CA SER A 112 -12.15 15.42 -19.53
C SER A 112 -10.95 16.34 -19.27
N ILE A 113 -9.79 16.08 -19.87
CA ILE A 113 -8.60 16.92 -19.70
C ILE A 113 -8.80 18.22 -20.51
N ASN A 114 -8.64 19.36 -19.84
CA ASN A 114 -8.75 20.70 -20.42
C ASN A 114 -7.63 21.61 -19.88
N SER A 115 -7.54 22.84 -20.39
CA SER A 115 -6.50 23.81 -19.98
C SER A 115 -6.60 24.28 -18.53
N THR A 116 -7.73 24.06 -17.86
CA THR A 116 -7.96 24.50 -16.48
C THR A 116 -7.50 23.48 -15.43
N ILE A 117 -7.13 22.26 -15.84
CA ILE A 117 -6.68 21.23 -14.90
C ILE A 117 -5.25 21.49 -14.40
N SER A 118 -5.09 21.63 -13.08
CA SER A 118 -3.75 21.69 -12.47
C SER A 118 -2.98 20.39 -12.67
N SER A 119 -1.68 20.49 -12.97
CA SER A 119 -0.74 19.36 -13.08
C SER A 119 -0.81 18.43 -11.87
N LYS A 120 -1.00 18.96 -10.65
CA LYS A 120 -1.16 18.15 -9.44
C LYS A 120 -2.39 17.25 -9.52
N LYS A 121 -3.53 17.81 -9.93
CA LYS A 121 -4.80 17.10 -10.03
C LYS A 121 -4.75 16.03 -11.12
N LEU A 122 -4.11 16.35 -12.24
CA LEU A 122 -3.84 15.42 -13.34
C LEU A 122 -3.05 14.21 -12.82
N TRP A 123 -1.88 14.44 -12.22
CA TRP A 123 -1.02 13.38 -11.70
C TRP A 123 -1.67 12.56 -10.58
N GLU A 124 -2.50 13.16 -9.73
CA GLU A 124 -3.28 12.42 -8.73
C GLU A 124 -4.27 11.46 -9.36
N ARG A 125 -4.94 11.87 -10.44
CA ARG A 125 -5.92 11.03 -11.14
C ARG A 125 -5.24 9.89 -11.90
N VAL A 126 -4.10 10.16 -12.54
CA VAL A 126 -3.24 9.13 -13.14
C VAL A 126 -2.84 8.07 -12.10
N LYS A 127 -2.32 8.50 -10.93
CA LYS A 127 -1.94 7.60 -9.84
C LYS A 127 -3.11 6.76 -9.32
N LYS A 128 -4.28 7.37 -9.14
CA LYS A 128 -5.51 6.65 -8.75
C LYS A 128 -5.94 5.63 -9.81
N ASN A 129 -5.80 5.93 -11.10
CA ASN A 129 -6.12 4.98 -12.17
C ASN A 129 -5.18 3.77 -12.17
N CYS A 130 -3.88 4.00 -11.93
CA CYS A 130 -2.87 2.95 -11.75
C CYS A 130 -3.05 2.17 -10.42
N GLY A 131 -3.89 2.65 -9.50
CA GLY A 131 -4.05 2.07 -8.16
C GLY A 131 -2.85 2.34 -7.23
N ILE A 132 -2.00 3.31 -7.58
CA ILE A 132 -0.87 3.77 -6.77
C ILE A 132 -1.43 4.75 -5.74
N SER A 133 -1.61 4.26 -4.50
CA SER A 133 -1.98 5.11 -3.36
C SER A 133 -0.71 5.63 -2.71
N ARG A 134 -0.66 6.94 -2.42
CA ARG A 134 0.22 7.41 -1.34
C ARG A 134 -0.26 6.76 -0.05
N SER A 135 0.62 6.08 0.69
CA SER A 135 0.37 5.94 2.13
C SER A 135 0.64 7.32 2.71
N SER A 136 -0.35 7.93 3.33
CA SER A 136 -0.22 9.26 3.94
C SER A 136 0.83 9.33 5.06
N ASN A 137 1.35 8.19 5.52
CA ASN A 137 2.20 8.12 6.69
C ASN A 137 3.51 7.43 6.31
N ILE A 138 4.62 8.18 6.30
CA ILE A 138 5.94 7.59 6.49
C ILE A 138 5.96 7.17 7.96
N ARG A 139 5.75 5.87 8.22
CA ARG A 139 5.56 5.36 9.58
C ARG A 139 6.72 5.66 10.52
N ILE A 140 7.90 5.93 9.99
CA ILE A 140 9.09 6.30 10.77
C ILE A 140 8.93 7.63 11.52
N LEU A 141 8.01 8.50 11.08
CA LEU A 141 7.72 9.78 11.74
C LEU A 141 6.68 9.63 12.87
N TYR A 142 6.25 8.41 13.17
CA TYR A 142 5.24 8.12 14.19
C TYR A 142 5.81 7.14 15.22
N ASN A 143 5.84 7.54 16.49
CA ASN A 143 6.13 6.66 17.62
C ASN A 143 4.80 6.22 18.25
N ASN A 144 4.45 4.93 18.16
CA ASN A 144 3.20 4.38 18.69
C ASN A 144 1.93 5.18 18.29
N GLY A 145 1.93 5.77 17.09
CA GLY A 145 0.80 6.58 16.59
C GLY A 145 0.90 8.08 16.88
N ILE A 146 1.91 8.53 17.63
CA ILE A 146 2.17 9.95 17.92
C ILE A 146 3.22 10.49 16.95
N PRO A 147 2.95 11.59 16.21
CA PRO A 147 3.94 12.23 15.35
C PRO A 147 5.14 12.72 16.16
N VAL A 148 6.36 12.38 15.74
CA VAL A 148 7.59 12.88 16.39
C VAL A 148 7.77 14.36 16.01
N LYS A 149 7.57 15.26 16.97
CA LYS A 149 7.57 16.72 16.77
C LYS A 149 8.87 17.43 17.18
N SER A 150 9.82 16.74 17.82
CA SER A 150 11.09 17.33 18.26
C SER A 150 12.25 16.33 18.25
N LEU A 151 13.48 16.84 18.07
CA LEU A 151 14.72 16.05 17.97
C LEU A 151 15.04 15.27 19.26
N GLN A 152 14.62 15.78 20.41
CA GLN A 152 14.81 15.13 21.73
C GLN A 152 14.06 13.79 21.85
N ASN A 153 12.91 13.67 21.18
CA ASN A 153 12.12 12.43 21.17
C ASN A 153 12.77 11.30 20.35
N CYS A 154 13.76 11.60 19.49
CA CYS A 154 14.54 10.59 18.77
C CYS A 154 15.57 9.90 19.67
N LYS A 155 16.14 10.62 20.66
CA LYS A 155 17.22 10.10 21.53
C LYS A 155 16.72 9.03 22.52
N LEU A 156 15.50 9.16 23.05
CA LEU A 156 14.94 8.23 24.05
C LEU A 156 14.71 6.79 23.55
N HIS A 157 14.65 6.57 22.23
CA HIS A 157 14.41 5.24 21.67
C HIS A 157 15.69 4.48 21.30
N CYS A 158 16.85 5.14 21.22
CA CYS A 158 18.12 4.45 20.95
C CYS A 158 18.63 3.64 22.17
N PHE A 159 18.24 3.99 23.39
CA PHE A 159 18.76 3.37 24.62
C PHE A 159 17.90 2.23 25.21
N ARG A 160 16.73 1.92 24.65
CA ARG A 160 15.76 1.01 25.31
C ARG A 160 15.54 -0.34 24.62
N ILE A 161 16.50 -0.82 23.85
CA ILE A 161 16.54 -2.22 23.42
C ILE A 161 17.78 -2.88 24.01
N SER A 162 17.70 -3.22 25.30
CA SER A 162 18.53 -4.28 25.87
C SER A 162 18.13 -5.62 25.23
N PRO A 163 19.06 -6.53 24.96
CA PRO A 163 18.80 -7.73 24.17
C PRO A 163 17.95 -8.72 24.96
N HIS A 164 16.74 -9.02 24.48
CA HIS A 164 15.97 -10.14 25.00
C HIS A 164 16.67 -11.47 24.63
N HIS A 165 17.01 -12.21 25.68
CA HIS A 165 17.54 -13.57 25.69
C HIS A 165 16.91 -14.50 24.65
N LYS A 166 17.76 -15.21 23.90
CA LYS A 166 17.42 -16.46 23.22
C LYS A 166 17.01 -17.47 24.29
N LYS A 167 15.76 -17.96 24.24
CA LYS A 167 15.33 -19.13 25.01
C LYS A 167 15.88 -20.39 24.34
N GLN A 168 16.55 -21.22 25.13
CA GLN A 168 16.70 -22.66 24.88
C GLN A 168 15.32 -23.33 24.96
#